data_AF-A0A9D5NYW7-F1
#
_entry.id   AF-A0A9D5NYW7-F1
#
_cell.length_a   1.000
_cell.length_b   1.000
_cell.length_c   1.000
_cell.angle_alpha   90.00
_cell.angle_beta   90.00
_cell.angle_gamma   90.00
#
_symmetry.space_group_name_H-M   'P 1'
#
loop_
_entity.id
_entity.type
_entity.pdbx_description
1 polymer ?
#
loop_
_entity_poly.entity_id
_entity_poly.type
_entity_poly.pdbx_seq_one_letter_code
_entity_poly.pdbx_strand_id
1 'polypeptide(L)'
;APNVNAPVFKEFPMTLECRVKQKIDESETGYYLVAEIVNILCDEKYLAEDGKPDVEKMNLITYDPVHHTYIRLGETVGKAFSDGKLLK
;
A
#
# COMPACT_ATOMS: atom_id res chain seq x y z
N ALA A 1 10.47 8.83 -10.38
CA ALA A 1 10.41 7.38 -10.64
C ALA A 1 11.43 7.01 -11.70
N PRO A 2 12.54 6.34 -11.37
CA PRO A 2 13.51 5.94 -12.39
C PRO A 2 12.98 4.82 -13.31
N ASN A 3 11.98 4.03 -12.90
CA ASN A 3 11.55 2.85 -13.67
C ASN A 3 10.28 3.06 -14.52
N VAL A 4 9.57 4.19 -14.36
CA VAL A 4 8.31 4.46 -15.06
C VAL A 4 8.20 5.93 -15.47
N ASN A 5 7.45 6.18 -16.54
CA ASN A 5 7.07 7.54 -16.96
C ASN A 5 5.80 8.00 -16.20
N ALA A 6 5.93 8.16 -14.88
CA ALA A 6 4.86 8.64 -14.01
C ALA A 6 5.44 9.53 -12.90
N PRO A 7 4.71 10.57 -12.45
CA PRO A 7 5.15 11.42 -11.35
C PRO A 7 5.18 10.64 -10.02
N VAL A 8 6.01 11.10 -9.09
CA VAL A 8 6.11 10.57 -7.71
C VAL A 8 5.91 11.72 -6.74
N PHE A 9 5.02 11.52 -5.77
CA PHE A 9 4.87 12.40 -4.61
C PHE A 9 5.88 11.98 -3.54
N LYS A 10 6.70 12.93 -3.08
CA LYS A 10 7.79 12.65 -2.13
C LYS A 10 7.35 12.74 -0.68
N GLU A 11 6.17 13.30 -0.46
CA GLU A 11 5.55 13.55 0.84
C GLU A 11 4.90 12.29 1.41
N PHE A 12 4.57 11.32 0.55
CA PHE A 12 3.96 10.06 0.97
C PHE A 12 5.00 9.06 1.47
N PRO A 13 4.64 8.21 2.46
CA PRO A 13 5.58 7.32 3.10
C PRO A 13 6.11 6.22 2.18
N MET A 14 5.30 5.82 1.20
CA MET A 14 5.62 4.77 0.24
C MET A 14 4.94 5.06 -1.10
N THR A 15 5.60 4.69 -2.20
CA THR A 15 5.06 4.76 -3.56
C THR A 15 5.37 3.46 -4.30
N LEU A 16 4.38 2.93 -5.00
CA LEU A 16 4.55 1.79 -5.91
C LEU A 16 4.72 2.32 -7.34
N GLU A 17 5.83 1.99 -7.99
CA GLU A 17 6.00 2.24 -9.41
C GLU A 17 5.43 1.07 -10.19
N CYS A 18 4.43 1.33 -11.01
CA CYS A 18 3.68 0.28 -11.70
C CYS A 18 3.69 0.47 -13.22
N ARG A 19 3.76 -0.63 -13.97
CA ARG A 19 3.54 -0.65 -15.43
C ARG A 19 2.21 -1.33 -15.73
N VAL A 20 1.30 -0.61 -16.40
CA VAL A 20 -0.01 -1.13 -16.79
C VAL A 20 0.17 -2.34 -17.71
N LYS A 21 -0.51 -3.45 -17.40
CA LYS A 21 -0.56 -4.67 -18.20
C LYS A 21 -1.88 -4.82 -18.92
N GLN A 22 -2.98 -4.50 -18.22
CA GLN A 22 -4.33 -4.68 -18.74
C GLN A 22 -5.27 -3.61 -18.21
N LYS A 23 -6.24 -3.25 -19.04
CA LYS A 23 -7.43 -2.48 -18.68
C LYS A 23 -8.64 -3.40 -18.77
N ILE A 24 -9.49 -3.40 -17.75
CA ILE A 24 -10.62 -4.34 -17.60
C ILE A 24 -11.89 -3.55 -17.24
N ASP A 25 -13.05 -4.04 -17.69
CA ASP A 25 -14.39 -3.52 -17.43
C ASP A 25 -14.52 -2.00 -17.65
N GLU A 26 -14.12 -1.55 -18.84
CA GLU A 26 -14.25 -0.15 -19.21
C GLU A 26 -15.71 0.26 -19.39
N SER A 27 -16.07 1.36 -18.73
CA SER A 27 -17.38 1.99 -18.76
C SER A 27 -17.24 3.52 -18.75
N GLU A 28 -18.36 4.22 -18.88
CA GLU A 28 -18.40 5.69 -18.77
C GLU A 28 -17.93 6.21 -17.40
N THR A 29 -18.08 5.40 -16.34
CA THR A 29 -17.76 5.80 -14.96
C THR A 29 -16.38 5.34 -14.49
N GLY A 30 -15.69 4.49 -15.26
CA GLY A 30 -14.35 4.04 -14.92
C GLY A 30 -13.95 2.70 -15.51
N TYR A 31 -12.79 2.22 -15.07
CA TYR A 31 -12.18 0.95 -15.47
C TYR A 31 -11.22 0.45 -14.39
N TYR A 32 -10.93 -0.85 -14.41
CA TYR A 32 -9.89 -1.44 -13.56
C TYR A 32 -8.57 -1.55 -14.32
N LEU A 33 -7.46 -1.27 -13.64
CA LEU A 33 -6.12 -1.47 -14.17
C LEU A 33 -5.44 -2.61 -13.42
N VAL A 34 -4.96 -3.59 -14.19
CA VAL A 34 -3.97 -4.56 -13.69
C VAL A 34 -2.60 -4.04 -14.08
N ALA A 35 -1.76 -3.79 -13.08
CA ALA A 35 -0.42 -3.26 -13.28
C ALA A 35 0.62 -4.10 -12.53
N GLU A 36 1.77 -4.28 -13.17
CA GLU A 36 2.94 -4.92 -12.57
C GLU A 36 3.68 -3.90 -11.70
N ILE A 37 3.93 -4.24 -10.43
CA ILE A 37 4.80 -3.46 -9.55
C ILE A 37 6.24 -3.72 -10.00
N VAL A 38 6.91 -2.69 -10.51
CA VAL A 38 8.30 -2.78 -10.98
C VAL A 38 9.30 -2.20 -9.99
N ASN A 39 8.84 -1.41 -9.01
CA ASN A 39 9.66 -0.90 -7.92
C ASN A 39 8.78 -0.44 -6.74
N ILE A 40 9.36 -0.42 -5.54
CA ILE A 40 8.77 0.16 -4.34
C ILE A 40 9.73 1.23 -3.82
N LEU A 41 9.25 2.46 -3.71
CA LEU A 41 9.97 3.56 -3.08
C LEU A 41 9.43 3.73 -1.66
N CYS A 42 10.31 3.64 -0.66
CA CYS A 42 9.99 3.87 0.73
C CYS A 42 11.14 4.65 1.36
N ASP A 43 10.84 5.74 2.08
CA ASP A 43 11.84 6.45 2.86
C ASP A 43 12.33 5.54 3.99
N GLU A 44 13.65 5.53 4.24
CA GLU A 44 14.31 4.69 5.24
C GLU A 44 13.71 4.89 6.64
N LYS A 45 13.21 6.09 6.95
CA LYS A 45 12.56 6.36 8.25
C LYS A 45 11.27 5.56 8.47
N TYR A 46 10.65 5.04 7.41
CA TYR A 46 9.47 4.18 7.46
C TYR A 46 9.82 2.69 7.32
N LEU A 47 11.09 2.31 7.39
CA LEU A 47 11.50 0.91 7.42
C LEU A 47 11.62 0.40 8.87
N ALA A 48 11.33 -0.88 9.05
CA ALA A 48 11.65 -1.63 10.24
C ALA A 48 13.14 -2.01 10.25
N GLU A 49 13.62 -2.58 11.35
CA GLU A 49 15.01 -3.03 11.50
C GLU A 49 15.41 -4.10 10.48
N ASP A 50 14.45 -4.86 9.95
CA ASP A 50 14.68 -5.87 8.91
C ASP A 50 14.71 -5.29 7.48
N GLY A 51 14.65 -3.96 7.35
CA GLY A 51 14.66 -3.24 6.08
C GLY A 51 13.34 -3.30 5.32
N LYS A 52 12.27 -3.86 5.89
CA LYS A 52 10.94 -3.88 5.26
C LYS A 52 10.10 -2.68 5.68
N PRO A 53 9.09 -2.28 4.88
CA PRO A 53 8.13 -1.26 5.26
C PRO A 53 7.47 -1.52 6.62
N ASP A 54 7.52 -0.52 7.49
CA ASP A 54 6.85 -0.49 8.79
C ASP A 54 5.62 0.40 8.70
N VAL A 55 4.46 -0.24 8.57
CA VAL A 55 3.17 0.44 8.35
C VAL A 55 2.74 1.30 9.55
N GLU A 56 3.15 0.96 10.77
CA GLU A 56 2.82 1.74 11.97
C GLU A 56 3.52 3.10 11.95
N LYS A 57 4.78 3.14 11.48
CA LYS A 57 5.52 4.41 11.31
C LYS A 57 4.92 5.32 10.23
N MET A 58 4.20 4.75 9.26
CA MET A 58 3.67 5.47 8.10
C MET A 58 2.45 6.35 8.40
N ASN A 59 1.77 6.13 9.54
CA ASN A 59 0.55 6.87 9.91
C ASN A 59 -0.51 6.90 8.79
N LEU A 60 -0.75 5.75 8.14
CA LEU A 60 -1.71 5.63 7.05
C LEU A 60 -3.16 5.84 7.54
N ILE A 61 -4.03 6.21 6.62
CA ILE A 61 -5.48 6.31 6.84
C ILE A 61 -6.21 5.23 6.05
N THR A 62 -7.33 4.77 6.60
CA THR A 62 -8.32 3.95 5.90
C THR A 62 -9.57 4.78 5.66
N TYR A 63 -10.33 4.42 4.62
CA TYR A 63 -11.60 5.06 4.31
C TYR A 63 -12.74 4.12 4.70
N ASP A 64 -13.67 4.62 5.50
CA ASP A 64 -14.93 3.94 5.83
C ASP A 64 -16.03 4.40 4.85
N PRO A 65 -16.47 3.54 3.91
CA PRO A 65 -17.48 3.92 2.93
C PRO A 65 -18.90 4.02 3.52
N VAL A 66 -19.16 3.50 4.73
CA VAL A 66 -20.50 3.54 5.34
C VAL A 66 -20.75 4.90 5.99
N HIS A 67 -19.78 5.38 6.78
CA HIS A 67 -19.90 6.65 7.50
C HIS A 67 -19.21 7.81 6.77
N HIS A 68 -18.55 7.56 5.64
CA HIS A 68 -17.75 8.54 4.89
C HIS A 68 -16.67 9.22 5.75
N THR A 69 -15.99 8.44 6.60
CA THR A 69 -14.94 8.96 7.48
C THR A 69 -13.57 8.40 7.14
N TYR A 70 -12.52 9.14 7.50
CA TYR A 70 -11.15 8.64 7.49
C TYR A 70 -10.73 8.23 8.89
N ILE A 71 -10.14 7.05 8.99
CA ILE A 71 -9.72 6.45 10.25
C ILE A 71 -8.21 6.23 10.18
N ARG A 72 -7.48 6.59 11.23
CA ARG A 72 -6.05 6.26 11.31
C ARG A 72 -5.88 4.75 11.44
N LEU A 73 -4.96 4.17 10.67
CA LEU A 73 -4.56 2.78 10.83
C LEU A 73 -3.87 2.58 12.20
N GLY A 74 -4.32 1.57 12.94
CA GLY A 74 -3.86 1.28 14.30
C GLY A 74 -2.58 0.43 14.36
N GLU A 75 -2.33 -0.11 15.55
CA GLU A 75 -1.18 -0.99 15.85
C GLU A 75 -1.34 -2.42 15.33
N THR A 76 -0.22 -3.13 15.19
CA THR A 76 -0.21 -4.56 14.86
C THR A 76 -0.76 -5.37 16.03
N VAL A 77 -1.84 -6.12 15.78
CA VAL A 77 -2.55 -6.90 16.81
C VAL A 77 -2.24 -8.40 16.79
N GLY A 78 -1.34 -8.86 15.92
CA GLY A 78 -0.94 -10.26 15.83
C GLY A 78 -0.08 -10.59 14.62
N LYS A 79 0.46 -11.81 14.60
CA LYS A 79 1.32 -12.34 13.53
C LYS A 79 0.56 -13.34 12.66
N ALA A 80 0.28 -12.93 11.42
CA ALA A 80 -0.30 -13.81 10.40
C ALA A 80 0.57 -15.06 10.17
N PHE A 81 -0.06 -16.21 9.92
CA PHE A 81 0.59 -17.52 9.74
C PHE A 81 1.47 -17.99 10.94
N SER A 82 1.32 -17.36 12.11
CA SER A 82 2.03 -17.69 13.35
C SER A 82 1.04 -17.98 14.49
N ASP A 83 0.32 -16.97 14.98
CA ASP A 83 -0.37 -17.06 16.28
C ASP A 83 -1.47 -18.12 16.30
N GLY A 84 -2.18 -18.30 15.18
CA GLY A 84 -3.19 -19.36 15.03
C GLY A 84 -2.63 -20.79 15.12
N LYS A 85 -1.31 -20.99 14.99
CA LYS A 85 -0.68 -22.32 15.19
C LYS A 85 -0.69 -22.75 16.65
N LEU A 86 -0.79 -21.82 17.59
CA LEU A 86 -0.87 -22.10 19.04
C LEU A 86 -2.25 -22.62 19.47
N LEU A 87 -3.26 -22.48 18.60
CA LEU A 87 -4.64 -22.92 18.86
C LEU A 87 -4.91 -24.34 18.32
N LYS A 88 -3.87 -25.07 17.90
CA LYS A 88 -3.95 -26.45 17.41
C LYS A 88 -3.53 -27.45 18.46
#